data_AF-A0A3P3W5B0-F1
#
_entry.id   AF-A0A3P3W5B0-F1
#
_cell.length_a   1.000
_cell.length_b   1.000
_cell.length_c   1.000
_cell.angle_alpha   90.00
_cell.angle_beta   90.00
_cell.angle_gamma   90.00
#
_symmetry.space_group_name_H-M   'P 1'
#
loop_
_entity.id
_entity.type
_entity.pdbx_description
1 polymer ?
#
loop_
_entity_poly.entity_id
_entity_poly.type
_entity_poly.pdbx_seq_one_letter_code
_entity_poly.pdbx_strand_id
1 'polypeptide(L)'
;MRKLLTLLFFISLSHFAFGQPDPAWFYPEKIEKITEQLKTDSLNYDLIWERLGMKVALLMRDKGNEQFNDVFRHYPNVITCEKIDCKEYNEDFEMIYDNAFISKKIQLNPFDFYLLRMLFYGSTLQLDKAYEDLIYIKRNIPVSKDWETEIEFYFFKIYALKKDYDKALETINSILETEKNKFYAYNDPNNKYRQKVDLFKYFNKTNKLIAFLKQHCGDSFDLYFRSKNEKDNDRAELKENSFVYLTELIYYMKEYNYNELPKYEKIYKQLRYQMNENYETINPNINDSKLKSIVSQIK
;
A
#
# COMPACT_ATOMS: atom_id res chain seq x y z
N MET A 1 -16.28 -0.35 -20.47
CA MET A 1 -15.89 -1.25 -19.36
C MET A 1 -14.42 -1.22 -18.95
N ARG A 2 -13.41 -1.04 -19.83
CA ARG A 2 -12.00 -0.83 -19.37
C ARG A 2 -11.79 0.41 -18.48
N LYS A 3 -12.72 1.37 -18.48
CA LYS A 3 -12.57 2.71 -17.88
C LYS A 3 -12.46 2.72 -16.35
N LEU A 4 -13.08 1.81 -15.60
CA LEU A 4 -13.03 1.83 -14.13
C LEU A 4 -11.73 1.24 -13.57
N LEU A 5 -11.24 0.16 -14.17
CA LEU A 5 -9.90 -0.35 -13.86
C LEU A 5 -8.86 0.73 -14.18
N THR A 6 -9.03 1.45 -15.30
CA THR A 6 -8.21 2.64 -15.60
C THR A 6 -8.39 3.73 -14.55
N LEU A 7 -9.60 3.98 -14.03
CA LEU A 7 -9.89 4.98 -13.00
C LEU A 7 -9.20 4.66 -11.66
N LEU A 8 -9.30 3.41 -11.18
CA LEU A 8 -8.66 2.94 -9.95
C LEU A 8 -7.12 2.87 -10.09
N PHE A 9 -6.64 2.48 -11.28
CA PHE A 9 -5.21 2.47 -11.62
C PHE A 9 -4.64 3.88 -11.78
N PHE A 10 -5.45 4.87 -12.19
CA PHE A 10 -5.05 6.28 -12.20
C PHE A 10 -4.98 6.89 -10.81
N ILE A 11 -5.76 6.44 -9.83
CA ILE A 11 -5.67 6.93 -8.44
C ILE A 11 -4.32 6.53 -7.81
N SER A 12 -3.79 5.35 -8.15
CA SER A 12 -2.46 4.91 -7.71
C SER A 12 -1.31 5.52 -8.53
N LEU A 13 -1.50 5.78 -9.84
CA LEU A 13 -0.45 6.32 -10.73
C LEU A 13 -0.39 7.85 -10.83
N SER A 14 -1.47 8.59 -10.55
CA SER A 14 -1.49 10.06 -10.65
C SER A 14 -0.55 10.75 -9.67
N HIS A 15 -0.03 10.02 -8.67
CA HIS A 15 1.03 10.49 -7.79
C HIS A 15 2.40 10.63 -8.49
N PHE A 16 2.57 10.13 -9.73
CA PHE A 16 3.89 10.04 -10.38
C PHE A 16 4.01 10.71 -11.76
N ALA A 17 2.91 11.11 -12.41
CA ALA A 17 2.97 11.78 -13.71
C ALA A 17 2.95 13.31 -13.55
N PHE A 18 4.13 13.93 -13.55
CA PHE A 18 4.28 15.39 -13.51
C PHE A 18 3.48 16.08 -14.63
N GLY A 19 2.44 16.84 -14.26
CA GLY A 19 1.78 17.82 -15.12
C GLY A 19 0.34 17.53 -15.57
N GLN A 20 -0.23 16.35 -15.27
CA GLN A 20 -1.67 16.13 -15.49
C GLN A 20 -2.46 16.41 -14.20
N PRO A 21 -3.55 17.20 -14.26
CA PRO A 21 -4.40 17.41 -13.09
C PRO A 21 -5.00 16.07 -12.66
N ASP A 22 -5.00 15.82 -11.35
CA ASP A 22 -5.60 14.63 -10.77
C ASP A 22 -7.09 14.53 -11.21
N PRO A 23 -7.50 13.46 -11.90
CA PRO A 23 -8.88 13.30 -12.37
C PRO A 23 -9.92 13.48 -11.26
N ALA A 24 -9.56 13.15 -10.02
CA ALA A 24 -10.45 13.26 -8.88
C ALA A 24 -10.80 14.71 -8.50
N TRP A 25 -10.11 15.73 -9.01
CA TRP A 25 -10.51 17.13 -8.84
C TRP A 25 -11.85 17.45 -9.53
N PHE A 26 -12.18 16.75 -10.61
CA PHE A 26 -13.41 16.98 -11.38
C PHE A 26 -14.57 16.05 -10.93
N TYR A 27 -14.33 15.14 -10.00
CA TYR A 27 -15.35 14.18 -9.56
C TYR A 27 -16.57 14.84 -8.91
N PRO A 28 -16.46 15.87 -8.03
CA PRO A 28 -17.64 16.49 -7.45
C PRO A 28 -18.62 17.05 -8.50
N GLU A 29 -18.13 17.84 -9.47
CA GLU A 29 -18.93 18.39 -10.56
C GLU A 29 -19.57 17.28 -11.41
N LYS A 30 -18.80 16.23 -11.72
CA LYS A 30 -19.30 15.12 -12.53
C LYS A 30 -20.34 14.28 -11.77
N ILE A 31 -20.16 14.07 -10.47
CA ILE A 31 -21.14 13.38 -9.61
C ILE A 31 -22.45 14.18 -9.57
N GLU A 32 -22.38 15.50 -9.43
CA GLU A 32 -23.56 16.37 -9.46
C GLU A 32 -24.30 16.27 -10.80
N LYS A 33 -23.56 16.38 -11.91
CA LYS A 33 -24.13 16.25 -13.26
C LYS A 33 -24.81 14.90 -13.49
N ILE A 34 -24.17 13.80 -13.09
CA ILE A 34 -24.78 12.47 -13.20
C ILE A 34 -26.00 12.35 -12.30
N THR A 35 -25.94 12.89 -11.08
CA THR A 35 -27.07 12.87 -10.14
C THR A 35 -28.29 13.59 -10.70
N GLU A 36 -28.11 14.73 -11.39
CA GLU A 36 -29.22 15.39 -12.10
C GLU A 36 -29.79 14.56 -13.24
N GLN A 37 -28.93 13.91 -14.05
CA GLN A 37 -29.39 13.05 -15.14
C GLN A 37 -30.23 11.87 -14.62
N LEU A 38 -29.80 11.27 -13.51
CA LEU A 38 -30.50 10.16 -12.86
C LEU A 38 -31.87 10.54 -12.28
N LYS A 39 -32.20 11.83 -12.13
CA LYS A 39 -33.57 12.23 -11.77
C LYS A 39 -34.57 11.94 -12.89
N THR A 40 -34.12 12.03 -14.14
CA THR A 40 -34.96 11.78 -15.33
C THR A 40 -34.76 10.39 -15.92
N ASP A 41 -33.63 9.74 -15.62
CA ASP A 41 -33.26 8.42 -16.11
C ASP A 41 -32.74 7.54 -14.96
N SER A 42 -33.60 7.28 -13.99
CA SER A 42 -33.23 6.64 -12.71
C SER A 42 -32.75 5.19 -12.85
N LEU A 43 -32.97 4.56 -14.00
CA LEU A 43 -32.56 3.18 -14.28
C LEU A 43 -31.33 3.11 -15.20
N ASN A 44 -30.62 4.23 -15.38
CA ASN A 44 -29.36 4.25 -16.11
C ASN A 44 -28.23 3.66 -15.27
N TYR A 45 -28.12 2.33 -15.28
CA TYR A 45 -27.18 1.59 -14.44
C TYR A 45 -25.71 1.91 -14.77
N ASP A 46 -25.39 2.29 -16.01
CA ASP A 46 -24.04 2.72 -16.38
C ASP A 46 -23.66 4.04 -15.67
N LEU A 47 -24.60 5.00 -15.63
CA LEU A 47 -24.42 6.27 -14.91
C LEU A 47 -24.36 6.06 -13.40
N ILE A 48 -25.21 5.19 -12.84
CA ILE A 48 -25.15 4.81 -11.42
C ILE A 48 -23.78 4.24 -11.08
N TRP A 49 -23.29 3.28 -11.87
CA TRP A 49 -21.98 2.65 -11.65
C TRP A 49 -20.83 3.65 -11.72
N GLU A 50 -20.87 4.56 -12.71
CA GLU A 50 -19.86 5.61 -12.84
C GLU A 50 -19.87 6.58 -11.65
N ARG A 51 -21.06 7.02 -11.21
CA ARG A 51 -21.23 7.87 -10.03
C ARG A 51 -20.70 7.19 -8.78
N LEU A 52 -21.09 5.93 -8.55
CA LEU A 52 -20.67 5.13 -7.41
C LEU A 52 -19.15 4.97 -7.35
N GLY A 53 -18.52 4.65 -8.49
CA GLY A 53 -17.07 4.57 -8.61
C GLY A 53 -16.34 5.85 -8.20
N MET A 54 -16.83 7.01 -8.65
CA MET A 54 -16.25 8.31 -8.28
C MET A 54 -16.47 8.65 -6.80
N LYS A 55 -17.65 8.35 -6.26
CA LYS A 55 -17.94 8.56 -4.83
C LYS A 55 -17.01 7.72 -3.95
N VAL A 56 -16.85 6.43 -4.23
CA VAL A 56 -15.93 5.56 -3.48
C VAL A 56 -14.48 6.02 -3.63
N ALA A 57 -14.07 6.46 -4.83
CA ALA A 57 -12.74 7.02 -5.04
C ALA A 57 -12.49 8.30 -4.21
N LEU A 58 -13.48 9.20 -4.13
CA LEU A 58 -13.40 10.38 -3.26
C LEU A 58 -13.32 9.99 -1.80
N LEU A 59 -14.09 8.99 -1.37
CA LEU A 59 -13.99 8.46 -0.02
C LEU A 59 -12.59 7.97 0.29
N MET A 60 -11.92 7.26 -0.63
CA MET A 60 -10.55 6.78 -0.40
C MET A 60 -9.49 7.89 -0.43
N ARG A 61 -9.78 9.02 -1.09
CA ARG A 61 -8.85 10.14 -1.29
C ARG A 61 -8.90 11.16 -0.15
N ASP A 62 -10.07 11.40 0.42
CA ASP A 62 -10.23 12.46 1.40
C ASP A 62 -9.27 12.21 2.58
N LYS A 63 -8.51 13.23 2.99
CA LYS A 63 -7.35 13.11 3.90
C LYS A 63 -7.73 12.55 5.28
N GLY A 64 -9.02 12.45 5.61
CA GLY A 64 -9.55 11.79 6.80
C GLY A 64 -9.72 10.26 6.68
N ASN A 65 -9.63 9.70 5.46
CA ASN A 65 -9.96 8.31 5.15
C ASN A 65 -8.84 7.54 4.44
N GLU A 66 -7.62 8.05 4.53
CA GLU A 66 -6.42 7.26 4.25
C GLU A 66 -6.30 6.04 5.19
N GLN A 67 -7.21 5.82 6.14
CA GLN A 67 -7.20 4.68 7.08
C GLN A 67 -7.06 3.31 6.42
N PHE A 68 -7.70 3.11 5.27
CA PHE A 68 -7.55 1.84 4.55
C PHE A 68 -6.24 1.77 3.73
N ASN A 69 -5.61 2.91 3.48
CA ASN A 69 -4.32 3.02 2.77
C ASN A 69 -3.11 3.06 3.72
N ASP A 70 -3.27 3.64 4.90
CA ASP A 70 -2.32 3.79 6.00
C ASP A 70 -3.02 3.35 7.31
N VAL A 71 -3.10 2.03 7.49
CA VAL A 71 -3.82 1.38 8.60
C VAL A 71 -3.22 1.66 9.97
N PHE A 72 -2.04 2.27 10.03
CA PHE A 72 -1.31 2.53 11.26
C PHE A 72 -1.33 4.01 11.68
N ARG A 73 -1.72 4.93 10.79
CA ARG A 73 -1.89 6.34 11.14
C ARG A 73 -3.22 6.57 11.88
N HIS A 74 -3.16 7.31 12.97
CA HIS A 74 -4.35 7.74 13.69
C HIS A 74 -4.97 8.95 12.98
N TYR A 75 -6.20 8.80 12.48
CA TYR A 75 -6.94 9.89 11.86
C TYR A 75 -7.99 10.40 12.84
N PRO A 76 -7.97 11.69 13.23
CA PRO A 76 -8.94 12.24 14.17
C PRO A 76 -10.37 12.26 13.60
N ASN A 77 -10.51 12.26 12.27
CA ASN A 77 -11.78 12.33 11.57
C ASN A 77 -12.11 11.00 10.90
N VAL A 78 -12.38 9.98 11.70
CA VAL A 78 -12.76 8.67 11.16
C VAL A 78 -14.05 8.76 10.36
N ILE A 79 -14.02 8.35 9.09
CA ILE A 79 -15.21 8.21 8.27
C ILE A 79 -15.89 6.89 8.67
N THR A 80 -17.08 7.02 9.27
CA THR A 80 -17.96 5.90 9.58
C THR A 80 -19.23 6.04 8.74
N CYS A 81 -20.03 4.98 8.65
CA CYS A 81 -21.33 5.07 7.99
C CYS A 81 -22.29 6.09 8.60
N GLU A 82 -22.07 6.46 9.87
CA GLU A 82 -22.83 7.51 10.53
C GLU A 82 -22.57 8.89 9.91
N LYS A 83 -21.44 9.09 9.21
CA LYS A 83 -21.01 10.39 8.69
C LYS A 83 -21.28 10.62 7.20
N ILE A 84 -21.39 9.58 6.38
CA ILE A 84 -21.41 9.70 4.91
C ILE A 84 -22.64 9.11 4.22
N ASP A 85 -23.70 8.83 4.98
CA ASP A 85 -24.92 8.15 4.51
C ASP A 85 -24.63 6.89 3.66
N CYS A 86 -24.14 5.84 4.32
CA CYS A 86 -23.89 4.56 3.64
C CYS A 86 -25.14 3.93 3.00
N LYS A 87 -26.35 4.42 3.30
CA LYS A 87 -27.58 3.87 2.74
C LYS A 87 -27.60 4.04 1.23
N GLU A 88 -27.33 5.25 0.72
CA GLU A 88 -27.32 5.52 -0.72
C GLU A 88 -26.29 4.64 -1.45
N TYR A 89 -25.10 4.46 -0.87
CA TYR A 89 -24.07 3.58 -1.44
C TYR A 89 -24.52 2.13 -1.52
N ASN A 90 -25.13 1.61 -0.43
CA ASN A 90 -25.61 0.22 -0.41
C ASN A 90 -26.75 0.02 -1.42
N GLU A 91 -27.68 0.97 -1.53
CA GLU A 91 -28.76 0.94 -2.52
C GLU A 91 -28.20 0.93 -3.95
N ASP A 92 -27.19 1.77 -4.25
CA ASP A 92 -26.50 1.77 -5.54
C ASP A 92 -25.81 0.41 -5.78
N PHE A 93 -25.11 -0.17 -4.78
CA PHE A 93 -24.47 -1.49 -4.92
C PHE A 93 -25.48 -2.62 -5.15
N GLU A 94 -26.61 -2.65 -4.44
CA GLU A 94 -27.67 -3.64 -4.60
C GLU A 94 -28.30 -3.54 -5.99
N MET A 95 -28.63 -2.32 -6.43
CA MET A 95 -29.18 -2.09 -7.76
C MET A 95 -28.21 -2.53 -8.87
N ILE A 96 -26.92 -2.23 -8.73
CA ILE A 96 -25.91 -2.70 -9.69
C ILE A 96 -25.77 -4.23 -9.66
N TYR A 97 -25.78 -4.85 -8.49
CA TYR A 97 -25.70 -6.31 -8.36
C TYR A 97 -26.87 -7.01 -9.08
N ASP A 98 -28.09 -6.59 -8.79
CA ASP A 98 -29.32 -7.15 -9.36
C ASP A 98 -29.35 -7.00 -10.88
N ASN A 99 -28.83 -5.90 -11.40
CA ASN A 99 -28.86 -5.64 -12.84
C ASN A 99 -27.64 -6.19 -13.59
N ALA A 100 -26.49 -6.36 -12.95
CA ALA A 100 -25.32 -6.97 -13.57
C ALA A 100 -25.35 -8.50 -13.53
N PHE A 101 -25.69 -9.08 -12.37
CA PHE A 101 -25.44 -10.51 -12.12
C PHE A 101 -26.72 -11.36 -12.11
N ILE A 102 -27.85 -10.80 -11.68
CA ILE A 102 -29.15 -11.50 -11.72
C ILE A 102 -29.84 -11.26 -13.07
N SER A 103 -30.13 -10.00 -13.39
CA SER A 103 -30.91 -9.62 -14.58
C SER A 103 -30.07 -9.50 -15.85
N LYS A 104 -28.73 -9.40 -15.72
CA LYS A 104 -27.77 -9.25 -16.84
C LYS A 104 -28.08 -8.09 -17.80
N LYS A 105 -28.68 -7.02 -17.30
CA LYS A 105 -28.98 -5.79 -18.06
C LYS A 105 -27.74 -4.94 -18.32
N ILE A 106 -26.73 -5.05 -17.47
CA ILE A 106 -25.41 -4.45 -17.69
C ILE A 106 -24.35 -5.54 -17.71
N GLN A 107 -23.33 -5.32 -18.52
CA GLN A 107 -22.13 -6.13 -18.48
C GLN A 107 -21.15 -5.46 -17.51
N LEU A 108 -20.79 -6.18 -16.45
CA LEU A 108 -19.83 -5.71 -15.46
C LEU A 108 -18.88 -6.85 -15.10
N ASN A 109 -17.61 -6.52 -14.92
CA ASN A 109 -16.63 -7.48 -14.42
C ASN A 109 -16.91 -7.73 -12.93
N PRO A 110 -17.16 -8.98 -12.50
CA PRO A 110 -17.33 -9.30 -11.08
C PRO A 110 -16.17 -8.79 -10.21
N PHE A 111 -14.93 -8.86 -10.72
CA PHE A 111 -13.76 -8.36 -9.99
C PHE A 111 -13.92 -6.90 -9.60
N ASP A 112 -14.25 -6.05 -10.58
CA ASP A 112 -14.39 -4.60 -10.39
C ASP A 112 -15.51 -4.27 -9.39
N PHE A 113 -16.62 -5.01 -9.44
CA PHE A 113 -17.74 -4.85 -8.52
C PHE A 113 -17.34 -5.14 -7.07
N TYR A 114 -16.84 -6.34 -6.82
CA TYR A 114 -16.51 -6.77 -5.46
C TYR A 114 -15.30 -6.00 -4.91
N LEU A 115 -14.33 -5.63 -5.75
CA LEU A 115 -13.20 -4.82 -5.32
C LEU A 115 -13.67 -3.42 -4.88
N LEU A 116 -14.51 -2.75 -5.68
CA LEU A 116 -15.02 -1.42 -5.32
C LEU A 116 -15.85 -1.46 -4.04
N ARG A 117 -16.69 -2.49 -3.87
CA ARG A 117 -17.50 -2.67 -2.66
C ARG A 117 -16.66 -2.97 -1.42
N MET A 118 -15.64 -3.82 -1.58
CA MET A 118 -14.64 -4.07 -0.54
C MET A 118 -13.95 -2.78 -0.09
N LEU A 119 -13.51 -1.96 -1.04
CA LEU A 119 -12.85 -0.68 -0.75
C LEU A 119 -13.79 0.27 -0.01
N PHE A 120 -15.05 0.38 -0.44
CA PHE A 120 -16.07 1.13 0.28
C PHE A 120 -16.26 0.65 1.73
N TYR A 121 -16.40 -0.66 1.94
CA TYR A 121 -16.56 -1.23 3.27
C TYR A 121 -15.31 -1.07 4.14
N GLY A 122 -14.11 -1.22 3.56
CA GLY A 122 -12.85 -0.95 4.24
C GLY A 122 -12.71 0.51 4.67
N SER A 123 -13.00 1.43 3.77
CA SER A 123 -13.01 2.89 3.99
C SER A 123 -14.13 3.38 4.93
N THR A 124 -15.09 2.53 5.29
CA THR A 124 -16.15 2.85 6.27
C THR A 124 -16.05 2.00 7.52
N LEU A 125 -14.92 1.28 7.69
CA LEU A 125 -14.64 0.35 8.79
C LEU A 125 -15.68 -0.75 8.99
N GLN A 126 -16.44 -1.09 7.94
CA GLN A 126 -17.28 -2.30 7.90
C GLN A 126 -16.40 -3.50 7.52
N LEU A 127 -15.40 -3.80 8.35
CA LEU A 127 -14.29 -4.70 8.04
C LEU A 127 -14.73 -6.15 7.75
N ASP A 128 -15.83 -6.61 8.37
CA ASP A 128 -16.36 -7.95 8.11
C ASP A 128 -16.95 -8.06 6.68
N LYS A 129 -17.67 -7.05 6.21
CA LYS A 129 -18.19 -7.03 4.84
C LYS A 129 -17.08 -6.90 3.82
N ALA A 130 -16.08 -6.06 4.10
CA ALA A 130 -14.88 -5.96 3.26
C ALA A 130 -14.15 -7.31 3.17
N TYR A 131 -14.06 -8.03 4.29
CA TYR A 131 -13.45 -9.35 4.34
C TYR A 131 -14.24 -10.39 3.52
N GLU A 132 -15.56 -10.39 3.63
CA GLU A 132 -16.45 -11.26 2.83
C GLU A 132 -16.24 -11.04 1.32
N ASP A 133 -16.14 -9.79 0.88
CA ASP A 133 -15.87 -9.45 -0.51
C ASP A 133 -14.49 -9.94 -0.98
N LEU A 134 -13.43 -9.77 -0.16
CA LEU A 134 -12.11 -10.32 -0.49
C LEU A 134 -12.11 -11.84 -0.59
N ILE A 135 -12.81 -12.53 0.33
CA ILE A 135 -12.93 -14.00 0.28
C ILE A 135 -13.67 -14.43 -0.99
N TYR A 136 -14.72 -13.71 -1.37
CA TYR A 136 -15.44 -13.98 -2.61
C TYR A 136 -14.51 -13.84 -3.82
N ILE A 137 -13.77 -12.73 -3.92
CA ILE A 137 -12.80 -12.50 -4.99
C ILE A 137 -11.79 -13.64 -5.05
N LYS A 138 -11.11 -13.94 -3.93
CA LYS A 138 -10.05 -14.95 -3.85
C LYS A 138 -10.52 -16.36 -4.23
N ARG A 139 -11.78 -16.72 -3.91
CA ARG A 139 -12.31 -18.07 -4.16
C ARG A 139 -12.95 -18.25 -5.53
N ASN A 140 -13.55 -17.20 -6.08
CA ASN A 140 -14.45 -17.33 -7.23
C ASN A 140 -14.00 -16.59 -8.47
N ILE A 141 -13.04 -15.68 -8.36
CA ILE A 141 -12.65 -14.79 -9.46
C ILE A 141 -11.20 -15.09 -9.85
N PRO A 142 -10.93 -15.59 -11.06
CA PRO A 142 -9.57 -15.72 -11.56
C PRO A 142 -8.94 -14.33 -11.70
N VAL A 143 -7.78 -14.16 -11.07
CA VAL A 143 -7.02 -12.89 -11.10
C VAL A 143 -5.59 -13.16 -11.56
N SER A 144 -4.89 -12.12 -12.02
CA SER A 144 -3.46 -12.25 -12.32
C SER A 144 -2.65 -12.38 -11.03
N LYS A 145 -1.42 -12.91 -11.15
CA LYS A 145 -0.49 -13.03 -10.02
C LYS A 145 -0.23 -11.69 -9.30
N ASP A 146 -0.18 -10.58 -10.03
CA ASP A 146 0.00 -9.26 -9.41
C ASP A 146 -1.21 -8.88 -8.54
N TRP A 147 -2.41 -9.21 -9.00
CA TRP A 147 -3.63 -9.01 -8.22
C TRP A 147 -3.77 -9.97 -7.05
N GLU A 148 -3.24 -11.21 -7.14
CA GLU A 148 -3.19 -12.12 -5.99
C GLU A 148 -2.42 -11.49 -4.82
N THR A 149 -1.22 -10.94 -5.09
CA THR A 149 -0.45 -10.25 -4.05
C THR A 149 -1.18 -9.03 -3.49
N GLU A 150 -1.85 -8.26 -4.33
CA GLU A 150 -2.62 -7.09 -3.87
C GLU A 150 -3.83 -7.48 -3.02
N ILE A 151 -4.51 -8.59 -3.36
CA ILE A 151 -5.59 -9.16 -2.54
C ILE A 151 -5.07 -9.60 -1.18
N GLU A 152 -3.91 -10.28 -1.11
CA GLU A 152 -3.27 -10.61 0.16
C GLU A 152 -2.94 -9.35 0.96
N PHE A 153 -2.50 -8.27 0.29
CA PHE A 153 -2.21 -7.02 0.96
C PHE A 153 -3.47 -6.35 1.54
N TYR A 154 -4.62 -6.48 0.89
CA TYR A 154 -5.91 -6.08 1.48
C TYR A 154 -6.31 -6.94 2.68
N PHE A 155 -6.04 -8.25 2.67
CA PHE A 155 -6.22 -9.09 3.86
C PHE A 155 -5.36 -8.60 5.03
N PHE A 156 -4.08 -8.30 4.77
CA PHE A 156 -3.19 -7.70 5.76
C PHE A 156 -3.78 -6.43 6.37
N LYS A 157 -4.24 -5.49 5.53
CA LYS A 157 -4.85 -4.22 5.98
C LYS A 157 -6.07 -4.46 6.87
N ILE A 158 -6.96 -5.37 6.48
CA ILE A 158 -8.14 -5.74 7.29
C ILE A 158 -7.71 -6.35 8.63
N TYR A 159 -6.76 -7.29 8.65
CA TYR A 159 -6.29 -7.89 9.90
C TYR A 159 -5.64 -6.85 10.83
N ALA A 160 -4.84 -5.94 10.29
CA ALA A 160 -4.25 -4.84 11.05
C ALA A 160 -5.32 -3.93 11.67
N LEU A 161 -6.33 -3.51 10.90
CA LEU A 161 -7.45 -2.69 11.38
C LEU A 161 -8.32 -3.42 12.41
N LYS A 162 -8.49 -4.75 12.27
CA LYS A 162 -9.16 -5.61 13.27
C LYS A 162 -8.29 -5.90 14.50
N LYS A 163 -7.07 -5.37 14.56
CA LYS A 163 -6.07 -5.60 15.61
C LYS A 163 -5.63 -7.06 15.76
N ASP A 164 -5.77 -7.87 14.70
CA ASP A 164 -5.33 -9.26 14.63
C ASP A 164 -3.86 -9.32 14.19
N TYR A 165 -2.95 -9.09 15.14
CA TYR A 165 -1.51 -8.99 14.89
C TYR A 165 -0.94 -10.25 14.24
N ASP A 166 -1.33 -11.44 14.70
CA ASP A 166 -0.72 -12.68 14.26
C ASP A 166 -1.08 -12.97 12.79
N LYS A 167 -2.35 -12.78 12.40
CA LYS A 167 -2.74 -12.93 10.99
C LYS A 167 -2.16 -11.83 10.11
N ALA A 168 -2.13 -10.58 10.58
CA ALA A 168 -1.49 -9.50 9.83
C ALA A 168 -0.01 -9.82 9.58
N LEU A 169 0.71 -10.32 10.60
CA LEU A 169 2.11 -10.71 10.49
C LEU A 169 2.29 -11.90 9.53
N GLU A 170 1.44 -12.92 9.61
CA GLU A 170 1.47 -14.08 8.70
C GLU A 170 1.30 -13.64 7.25
N THR A 171 0.27 -12.83 6.97
CA THR A 171 -0.02 -12.36 5.62
C THR A 171 1.12 -11.52 5.05
N ILE A 172 1.64 -10.55 5.80
CA ILE A 172 2.74 -9.70 5.30
C ILE A 172 4.04 -10.48 5.10
N ASN A 173 4.29 -11.53 5.90
CA ASN A 173 5.42 -12.43 5.67
C ASN A 173 5.27 -13.23 4.37
N SER A 174 4.07 -13.75 4.10
CA SER A 174 3.79 -14.48 2.85
C SER A 174 3.99 -13.60 1.61
N ILE A 175 3.54 -12.34 1.68
CA ILE A 175 3.75 -11.36 0.60
C ILE A 175 5.24 -11.11 0.39
N LEU A 176 5.99 -10.83 1.47
CA LEU A 176 7.43 -10.56 1.37
C LEU A 176 8.24 -11.74 0.85
N GLU A 177 7.86 -12.99 1.14
CA GLU A 177 8.54 -14.15 0.55
C GLU A 177 8.24 -14.29 -0.95
N THR A 178 7.00 -13.99 -1.36
CA THR A 178 6.60 -13.97 -2.79
C THR A 178 7.34 -12.87 -3.56
N GLU A 179 7.63 -11.75 -2.91
CA GLU A 179 8.25 -10.56 -3.49
C GLU A 179 9.73 -10.38 -3.13
N LYS A 180 10.39 -11.42 -2.61
CA LYS A 180 11.75 -11.37 -2.04
C LYS A 180 12.84 -10.78 -2.94
N ASN A 181 12.63 -10.83 -4.26
CA ASN A 181 13.54 -10.28 -5.26
C ASN A 181 12.97 -9.06 -6.01
N LYS A 182 11.76 -8.61 -5.64
CA LYS A 182 11.17 -7.40 -6.21
C LYS A 182 11.70 -6.20 -5.46
N PHE A 183 12.04 -5.18 -6.23
CA PHE A 183 12.53 -3.92 -5.71
C PHE A 183 11.39 -2.91 -5.64
N TYR A 184 11.27 -2.23 -4.49
CA TYR A 184 10.35 -1.12 -4.28
C TYR A 184 11.12 0.04 -3.66
N ALA A 185 10.84 1.26 -4.12
CA ALA A 185 11.38 2.46 -3.50
C ALA A 185 10.97 2.51 -2.02
N TYR A 186 11.90 2.89 -1.14
CA TYR A 186 11.65 2.94 0.29
C TYR A 186 10.47 3.86 0.68
N ASN A 187 10.31 4.97 -0.05
CA ASN A 187 9.25 5.96 0.20
C ASN A 187 7.88 5.59 -0.40
N ASP A 188 7.74 4.43 -1.05
CA ASP A 188 6.45 3.99 -1.60
C ASP A 188 5.49 3.63 -0.44
N PRO A 189 4.29 4.23 -0.34
CA PRO A 189 3.29 3.85 0.66
C PRO A 189 2.84 2.38 0.54
N ASN A 190 2.98 1.76 -0.64
CA ASN A 190 2.73 0.35 -0.90
C ASN A 190 3.96 -0.52 -0.64
N ASN A 191 5.02 0.02 -0.03
CA ASN A 191 6.19 -0.76 0.36
C ASN A 191 5.86 -1.68 1.54
N LYS A 192 5.76 -2.98 1.26
CA LYS A 192 5.36 -4.02 2.22
C LYS A 192 6.36 -4.19 3.36
N TYR A 193 7.63 -3.85 3.15
CA TYR A 193 8.61 -3.83 4.22
C TYR A 193 8.27 -2.75 5.26
N ARG A 194 7.99 -1.53 4.80
CA ARG A 194 7.60 -0.41 5.66
C ARG A 194 6.31 -0.74 6.42
N GLN A 195 5.34 -1.36 5.75
CA GLN A 195 4.09 -1.80 6.36
C GLN A 195 4.34 -2.82 7.48
N LYS A 196 5.33 -3.72 7.34
CA LYS A 196 5.73 -4.64 8.42
C LYS A 196 6.45 -3.94 9.57
N VAL A 197 7.27 -2.92 9.29
CA VAL A 197 7.87 -2.05 10.32
C VAL A 197 6.79 -1.34 11.12
N ASP A 198 5.84 -0.72 10.45
CA ASP A 198 4.74 0.00 11.08
C ASP A 198 3.80 -0.95 11.85
N LEU A 199 3.59 -2.18 11.37
CA LEU A 199 2.92 -3.23 12.14
C LEU A 199 3.64 -3.51 13.47
N PHE A 200 4.96 -3.70 13.45
CA PHE A 200 5.69 -3.95 14.70
C PHE A 200 5.61 -2.77 15.66
N LYS A 201 5.68 -1.53 15.15
CA LYS A 201 5.54 -0.32 15.98
C LYS A 201 4.15 -0.22 16.59
N TYR A 202 3.11 -0.36 15.77
CA TYR A 202 1.72 -0.28 16.21
C TYR A 202 1.39 -1.27 17.34
N PHE A 203 1.97 -2.47 17.29
CA PHE A 203 1.79 -3.50 18.32
C PHE A 203 2.91 -3.57 19.37
N ASN A 204 3.79 -2.56 19.45
CA ASN A 204 4.89 -2.46 20.41
C ASN A 204 5.82 -3.71 20.43
N LYS A 205 6.15 -4.25 19.25
CA LYS A 205 6.98 -5.44 19.06
C LYS A 205 8.44 -5.08 18.79
N THR A 206 9.02 -4.22 19.62
CA THR A 206 10.36 -3.65 19.45
C THR A 206 11.46 -4.67 19.17
N ASN A 207 11.52 -5.77 19.94
CA ASN A 207 12.56 -6.79 19.72
C ASN A 207 12.43 -7.48 18.34
N LYS A 208 11.18 -7.70 17.88
CA LYS A 208 10.92 -8.27 16.55
C LYS A 208 11.24 -7.26 15.45
N LEU A 209 10.95 -5.97 15.66
CA LEU A 209 11.31 -4.89 14.76
C LEU A 209 12.82 -4.85 14.55
N ILE A 210 13.60 -4.74 15.62
CA ILE A 210 15.06 -4.64 15.52
C ILE A 210 15.65 -5.89 14.87
N ALA A 211 15.19 -7.09 15.23
CA ALA A 211 15.64 -8.33 14.60
C ALA A 211 15.34 -8.35 13.09
N PHE A 212 14.14 -7.91 12.71
CA PHE A 212 13.73 -7.82 11.31
C PHE A 212 14.55 -6.80 10.51
N LEU A 213 14.74 -5.58 11.04
CA LEU A 213 15.55 -4.53 10.40
C LEU A 213 17.00 -4.99 10.21
N LYS A 214 17.59 -5.65 11.21
CA LYS A 214 18.95 -6.24 11.10
C LYS A 214 19.05 -7.23 9.95
N GLN A 215 18.13 -8.19 9.92
CA GLN A 215 18.10 -9.21 8.87
C GLN A 215 17.91 -8.56 7.49
N HIS A 216 16.90 -7.69 7.35
CA HIS A 216 16.55 -7.08 6.08
C HIS A 216 17.64 -6.15 5.56
N CYS A 217 18.28 -5.35 6.42
CA CYS A 217 19.42 -4.54 6.05
C CYS A 217 20.55 -5.41 5.45
N GLY A 218 20.86 -6.54 6.08
CA GLY A 218 21.82 -7.51 5.55
C GLY A 218 21.39 -8.12 4.21
N ASP A 219 20.14 -8.58 4.12
CA ASP A 219 19.57 -9.18 2.92
C ASP A 219 19.53 -8.19 1.74
N SER A 220 19.26 -6.92 1.98
CA SER A 220 19.26 -5.85 0.97
C SER A 220 20.65 -5.60 0.40
N PHE A 221 21.69 -5.56 1.25
CA PHE A 221 23.07 -5.47 0.77
C PHE A 221 23.47 -6.73 -0.01
N ASP A 222 23.03 -7.92 0.43
CA ASP A 222 23.26 -9.16 -0.32
C ASP A 222 22.58 -9.16 -1.69
N LEU A 223 21.41 -8.52 -1.82
CA LEU A 223 20.73 -8.32 -3.10
C LEU A 223 21.55 -7.38 -4.01
N TYR A 224 22.02 -6.24 -3.50
CA TYR A 224 22.91 -5.32 -4.22
C TYR A 224 24.17 -6.02 -4.77
N PHE A 225 24.78 -6.92 -4.00
CA PHE A 225 25.97 -7.65 -4.48
C PHE A 225 25.66 -8.74 -5.52
N ARG A 226 24.41 -9.23 -5.56
CA ARG A 226 23.94 -10.23 -6.54
C ARG A 226 23.46 -9.58 -7.83
N SER A 227 22.96 -8.35 -7.78
CA SER A 227 22.49 -7.57 -8.95
C SER A 227 23.59 -6.98 -9.82
N LYS A 228 24.81 -7.55 -9.83
CA LYS A 228 25.95 -7.02 -10.61
C LYS A 228 25.74 -6.93 -12.12
N ASN A 229 24.77 -7.69 -12.64
CA ASN A 229 24.42 -7.72 -14.06
C ASN A 229 23.16 -6.90 -14.38
N GLU A 230 22.54 -6.25 -13.40
CA GLU A 230 21.41 -5.33 -13.62
C GLU A 230 21.90 -4.00 -14.18
N LYS A 231 20.97 -3.17 -14.68
CA LYS A 231 21.32 -1.84 -15.19
C LYS A 231 21.94 -1.01 -14.05
N ASP A 232 22.91 -0.17 -14.40
CA ASP A 232 23.68 0.61 -13.41
C ASP A 232 22.79 1.47 -12.49
N ASN A 233 21.68 2.01 -13.02
CA ASN A 233 20.74 2.81 -12.23
C ASN A 233 19.99 1.99 -11.18
N ASP A 234 19.47 0.81 -11.55
CA ASP A 234 18.74 -0.08 -10.64
C ASP A 234 19.65 -0.55 -9.50
N ARG A 235 20.91 -0.83 -9.86
CA ARG A 235 21.94 -1.24 -8.93
C ARG A 235 22.36 -0.13 -7.96
N ALA A 236 22.45 1.12 -8.43
CA ALA A 236 22.71 2.27 -7.56
C ALA A 236 21.54 2.50 -6.58
N GLU A 237 20.29 2.36 -7.04
CA GLU A 237 19.12 2.51 -6.17
C GLU A 237 19.05 1.43 -5.08
N LEU A 238 19.40 0.18 -5.41
CA LEU A 238 19.54 -0.91 -4.44
C LEU A 238 20.59 -0.60 -3.37
N LYS A 239 21.71 0.01 -3.76
CA LYS A 239 22.77 0.42 -2.83
C LYS A 239 22.25 1.48 -1.85
N GLU A 240 21.57 2.50 -2.35
CA GLU A 240 21.01 3.58 -1.54
C GLU A 240 19.91 3.08 -0.60
N ASN A 241 18.97 2.26 -1.08
CA ASN A 241 17.91 1.70 -0.22
C ASN A 241 18.48 0.80 0.88
N SER A 242 19.54 0.04 0.60
CA SER A 242 20.25 -0.76 1.62
C SER A 242 20.83 0.13 2.74
N PHE A 243 21.32 1.32 2.38
CA PHE A 243 21.80 2.31 3.34
C PHE A 243 20.65 2.95 4.14
N VAL A 244 19.50 3.21 3.52
CA VAL A 244 18.30 3.68 4.22
C VAL A 244 17.83 2.67 5.27
N TYR A 245 17.88 1.37 4.99
CA TYR A 245 17.56 0.36 6.00
C TYR A 245 18.55 0.34 7.17
N LEU A 246 19.83 0.67 6.93
CA LEU A 246 20.81 0.83 8.02
C LEU A 246 20.51 2.06 8.87
N THR A 247 20.11 3.18 8.26
CA THR A 247 19.77 4.40 9.01
C THR A 247 18.51 4.20 9.85
N GLU A 248 17.49 3.53 9.31
CA GLU A 248 16.31 3.12 10.07
C GLU A 248 16.66 2.22 11.26
N LEU A 249 17.47 1.18 11.03
CA LEU A 249 17.90 0.27 12.09
C LEU A 249 18.56 1.05 13.24
N ILE A 250 19.46 1.98 12.92
CA ILE A 250 20.13 2.84 13.91
C ILE A 250 19.14 3.76 14.61
N TYR A 251 18.21 4.35 13.86
CA TYR A 251 17.16 5.21 14.41
C TYR A 251 16.37 4.46 15.49
N TYR A 252 15.83 3.28 15.17
CA TYR A 252 15.05 2.51 16.14
C TYR A 252 15.91 1.91 17.26
N MET A 253 17.15 1.50 16.99
CA MET A 253 18.07 1.08 18.05
C MET A 253 18.32 2.21 19.06
N LYS A 254 18.43 3.45 18.58
CA LYS A 254 18.59 4.62 19.43
C LYS A 254 17.32 4.94 20.20
N GLU A 255 16.16 4.96 19.52
CA GLU A 255 14.85 5.19 20.15
C GLU A 255 14.61 4.23 21.32
N TYR A 256 15.00 2.96 21.17
CA TYR A 256 14.76 1.91 22.16
C TYR A 256 16.00 1.54 23.00
N ASN A 257 17.07 2.33 22.99
CA ASN A 257 18.29 2.14 23.78
C ASN A 257 18.91 0.72 23.65
N TYR A 258 18.99 0.20 22.43
CA TYR A 258 19.58 -1.11 22.16
C TYR A 258 21.10 -1.12 22.41
N ASN A 259 21.59 -2.10 23.16
CA ASN A 259 23.01 -2.23 23.55
C ASN A 259 23.99 -2.33 22.36
N GLU A 260 23.55 -2.88 21.23
CA GLU A 260 24.37 -3.02 20.02
C GLU A 260 24.49 -1.73 19.20
N LEU A 261 23.79 -0.65 19.55
CA LEU A 261 23.83 0.62 18.81
C LEU A 261 25.27 1.08 18.45
N PRO A 262 26.28 1.05 19.35
CA PRO A 262 27.63 1.48 19.01
C PRO A 262 28.28 0.68 17.86
N LYS A 263 27.93 -0.61 17.72
CA LYS A 263 28.38 -1.46 16.60
C LYS A 263 27.85 -0.90 15.27
N TYR A 264 26.55 -0.61 15.21
CA TYR A 264 25.90 -0.15 13.98
C TYR A 264 26.24 1.31 13.65
N GLU A 265 26.40 2.19 14.64
CA GLU A 265 26.92 3.54 14.41
C GLU A 265 28.33 3.55 13.82
N LYS A 266 29.20 2.61 14.24
CA LYS A 266 30.53 2.45 13.67
C LYS A 266 30.49 1.99 12.21
N ILE A 267 29.56 1.10 11.87
CA ILE A 267 29.32 0.67 10.47
C ILE A 267 28.84 1.87 9.66
N TYR A 268 27.83 2.59 10.14
CA TYR A 268 27.30 3.80 9.51
C TYR A 268 28.35 4.86 9.24
N LYS A 269 29.20 5.18 10.23
CA LYS A 269 30.29 6.16 10.08
C LYS A 269 31.31 5.76 9.00
N GLN A 270 31.54 4.46 8.80
CA GLN A 270 32.41 3.98 7.72
C GLN A 270 31.77 4.11 6.34
N LEU A 271 30.44 4.08 6.25
CA LEU A 271 29.69 4.10 5.00
C LEU A 271 29.23 5.50 4.59
N ARG A 272 28.82 6.35 5.54
CA ARG A 272 28.16 7.63 5.25
C ARG A 272 29.04 8.58 4.45
N TYR A 273 28.39 9.36 3.60
CA TYR A 273 28.94 10.52 2.92
C TYR A 273 27.87 11.60 2.84
N GLN A 274 28.22 12.79 3.31
CA GLN A 274 27.35 13.96 3.23
C GLN A 274 27.51 14.57 1.83
N MET A 275 26.48 14.51 0.99
CA MET A 275 26.53 15.21 -0.30
C MET A 275 26.19 16.68 -0.16
N ASN A 276 25.19 16.99 0.67
CA ASN A 276 24.75 18.34 1.01
C ASN A 276 24.04 18.31 2.37
N GLU A 277 23.60 19.45 2.88
CA GLU A 277 22.97 19.58 4.21
C GLU A 277 21.78 18.64 4.45
N ASN A 278 21.07 18.24 3.38
CA ASN A 278 19.82 17.47 3.45
C ASN A 278 19.94 16.05 2.88
N TYR A 279 21.12 15.63 2.43
CA TYR A 279 21.29 14.35 1.76
C TYR A 279 22.58 13.62 2.17
N GLU A 280 22.39 12.43 2.74
CA GLU A 280 23.44 11.47 3.06
C GLU A 280 23.29 10.21 2.19
N THR A 281 24.42 9.68 1.74
CA THR A 281 24.51 8.51 0.84
C THR A 281 25.68 7.61 1.26
N ILE A 282 25.88 6.47 0.59
CA ILE A 282 27.11 5.70 0.74
C ILE A 282 28.26 6.43 0.05
N ASN A 283 29.40 6.53 0.74
CA ASN A 283 30.61 7.14 0.24
C ASN A 283 31.00 6.58 -1.14
N PRO A 284 31.03 7.44 -2.18
CA PRO A 284 31.25 6.99 -3.56
C PRO A 284 32.65 6.40 -3.76
N ASN A 285 33.59 6.68 -2.86
CA ASN A 285 34.96 6.13 -2.89
C ASN A 285 35.06 4.71 -2.33
N ILE A 286 33.99 4.15 -1.76
CA ILE A 286 33.96 2.77 -1.27
C ILE A 286 33.62 1.83 -2.42
N ASN A 287 34.60 1.05 -2.85
CA ASN A 287 34.39 -0.04 -3.80
C ASN A 287 33.62 -1.23 -3.18
N ASP A 288 33.08 -2.11 -4.02
CA ASP A 288 32.26 -3.25 -3.57
C ASP A 288 32.97 -4.19 -2.60
N SER A 289 34.29 -4.40 -2.78
CA SER A 289 35.07 -5.29 -1.90
C SER A 289 35.10 -4.73 -0.48
N LYS A 290 35.41 -3.42 -0.37
CA LYS A 290 35.41 -2.73 0.92
C LYS A 290 34.00 -2.63 1.50
N LEU A 291 32.99 -2.32 0.68
CA LEU A 291 31.59 -2.30 1.10
C LEU A 291 31.17 -3.64 1.69
N LYS A 292 31.45 -4.75 0.99
CA LYS A 292 31.15 -6.11 1.43
C LYS A 292 31.81 -6.46 2.76
N SER A 293 33.06 -6.04 2.97
CA SER A 293 33.77 -6.22 4.23
C SER A 293 33.21 -5.39 5.39
N ILE A 294 32.63 -4.23 5.12
CA ILE A 294 31.99 -3.39 6.14
C ILE A 294 30.64 -3.99 6.53
N VAL A 295 29.78 -4.29 5.54
CA VAL A 295 28.41 -4.77 5.78
C VAL A 295 28.34 -6.21 6.28
N SER A 296 29.38 -7.02 6.11
CA SER A 296 29.46 -8.34 6.75
C SER A 296 29.41 -8.30 8.28
N GLN A 297 29.72 -7.13 8.87
CA GLN A 297 29.61 -6.90 10.31
C GLN A 297 28.16 -6.71 10.78
N ILE A 298 27.19 -6.56 9.88
CA ILE A 298 25.76 -6.41 10.24
C ILE A 298 25.19 -7.73 10.77
N LYS A 299 25.69 -8.86 10.24
CA LYS A 299 25.38 -10.23 10.65
C LYS A 299 26.07 -10.57 11.97
#